data_AF-A0A819CWN1-F1
#
_entry.id   AF-A0A819CWN1-F1
#
_cell.length_a   1.000
_cell.length_b   1.000
_cell.length_c   1.000
_cell.angle_alpha   90.00
_cell.angle_beta   90.00
_cell.angle_gamma   90.00
#
_symmetry.space_group_name_H-M   'P 1'
#
loop_
_entity.id
_entity.type
_entity.pdbx_description
1 polymer ?
#
loop_
_entity_poly.entity_id
_entity_poly.type
_entity_poly.pdbx_seq_one_letter_code
_entity_poly.pdbx_strand_id
1 'polypeptide(L)'
;MLQLSNSTPVFQLASTLFMKKWKMNNKQNHQSILDFLNFFDNEWLQLNCGWYEGIQMYVPTSNIINNWSIERDPSSTNAKIFTTEPPISLELWTSSYQWAKSTKDIICISNNSSKIYYIPARDLQSIKEADLTKYENKKWTTLNQFRKSFDIWRMEMENNEAWKKSKCNCPAFFKHYICKHIVGMAIRLKYCKPPSAAKTVLIGEKRKRGRPTKAKAALLIQ
;
A
#
# COMPACT_ATOMS: atom_id res chain seq x y z
N MET A 1 16.15 16.17 -21.93
CA MET A 1 17.34 15.98 -22.79
C MET A 1 18.51 16.85 -22.36
N LEU A 2 18.35 18.17 -22.18
CA LEU A 2 19.43 19.06 -21.72
C LEU A 2 20.04 18.67 -20.37
N GLN A 3 19.23 18.19 -19.42
CA GLN A 3 19.70 17.75 -18.10
C GLN A 3 20.70 16.58 -18.18
N LEU A 4 20.55 15.70 -19.18
CA LEU A 4 21.36 14.49 -19.35
C LEU A 4 22.65 14.75 -20.15
N SER A 5 22.96 16.02 -20.45
CA SER A 5 24.22 16.35 -21.09
C SER A 5 25.38 15.96 -20.17
N ASN A 6 26.27 15.12 -20.67
CA ASN A 6 27.39 14.56 -19.91
C ASN A 6 28.66 15.44 -19.96
N SER A 7 28.63 16.55 -20.69
CA SER A 7 29.74 17.50 -20.79
C SER A 7 29.24 18.89 -21.20
N THR A 8 30.02 19.92 -20.85
CA THR A 8 29.73 21.32 -21.21
C THR A 8 29.56 21.55 -22.72
N PRO A 9 30.40 20.99 -23.61
CA PRO A 9 30.23 21.18 -25.05
C PRO A 9 28.93 20.57 -25.58
N VAL A 10 28.54 19.39 -25.06
CA VAL A 10 27.28 18.73 -25.43
C VAL A 10 26.08 19.53 -24.92
N PHE A 11 26.16 20.08 -23.72
CA PHE A 11 25.11 20.94 -23.15
C PHE A 11 24.91 22.23 -23.96
N GLN A 12 25.99 22.89 -24.37
CA GLN A 12 25.93 24.11 -25.19
C GLN A 12 25.32 23.82 -26.58
N LEU A 13 25.76 22.73 -27.22
CA LEU A 13 25.21 22.31 -28.52
C LEU A 13 23.73 21.94 -28.40
N ALA A 14 23.35 21.18 -27.36
CA ALA A 14 21.97 20.80 -27.15
C ALA A 14 21.08 22.02 -26.84
N SER A 15 21.59 23.00 -26.08
CA SER A 15 20.90 24.24 -25.75
C SER A 15 20.62 25.09 -27.00
N THR A 16 21.62 25.26 -27.88
CA THR A 16 21.44 25.98 -29.15
C THR A 16 20.42 25.30 -30.07
N LEU A 17 20.47 23.96 -30.17
CA LEU A 17 19.49 23.18 -30.94
C LEU A 17 18.08 23.26 -30.35
N PHE A 18 17.96 23.24 -29.02
CA PHE A 18 16.70 23.40 -28.31
C PHE A 18 16.07 24.76 -28.63
N MET A 19 16.84 25.85 -28.46
CA MET A 19 16.37 27.21 -28.75
C MET A 19 15.95 27.37 -30.22
N LYS A 20 16.77 26.84 -31.15
CA LYS A 20 16.45 26.87 -32.59
C LYS A 20 15.16 26.12 -32.91
N LYS A 21 14.98 24.92 -32.36
CA LYS A 21 13.78 24.09 -32.59
C LYS A 21 12.52 24.80 -32.10
N TRP A 22 12.54 25.36 -30.90
CA TRP A 22 11.36 26.00 -30.32
C TRP A 22 11.04 27.34 -30.98
N LYS A 23 12.04 28.10 -31.43
CA LYS A 23 11.82 29.29 -32.27
C LYS A 23 11.19 28.92 -33.62
N MET A 24 11.69 27.89 -34.30
CA MET A 24 11.15 27.42 -35.59
C MET A 24 9.73 26.83 -35.48
N ASN A 25 9.42 26.20 -34.36
CA ASN A 25 8.09 25.63 -34.12
C ASN A 25 7.04 26.67 -33.73
N ASN A 26 7.42 27.89 -33.36
CA ASN A 26 6.50 28.98 -33.05
C ASN A 26 5.95 29.65 -34.33
N LYS A 27 5.24 28.88 -35.16
CA LYS A 27 4.73 29.33 -36.48
C LYS A 27 3.79 30.55 -36.42
N GLN A 28 3.15 30.77 -35.29
CA GLN A 28 2.17 31.84 -35.07
C GLN A 28 2.74 33.04 -34.29
N ASN A 29 4.07 33.08 -34.05
CA ASN A 29 4.74 34.15 -33.30
C ASN A 29 4.05 34.49 -31.97
N HIS A 30 3.66 33.46 -31.21
CA HIS A 30 3.09 33.66 -29.88
C HIS A 30 4.11 34.34 -28.98
N GLN A 31 3.78 35.53 -28.48
CA GLN A 31 4.66 36.33 -27.64
C GLN A 31 5.02 35.59 -26.34
N SER A 32 4.08 34.85 -25.75
CA SER A 32 4.30 34.04 -24.53
C SER A 32 5.40 32.99 -24.70
N ILE A 33 5.55 32.41 -25.90
CA ILE A 33 6.62 31.45 -26.19
C ILE A 33 7.96 32.19 -26.32
N LEU A 34 7.98 33.37 -26.91
CA LEU A 34 9.19 34.19 -27.01
C LEU A 34 9.65 34.69 -25.64
N ASP A 35 8.72 35.13 -24.79
CA ASP A 35 8.99 35.57 -23.43
C ASP A 35 9.54 34.41 -22.59
N PHE A 36 8.94 33.23 -22.69
CA PHE A 36 9.47 32.02 -22.05
C PHE A 36 10.88 31.67 -22.53
N LEU A 37 11.12 31.70 -23.84
CA LEU A 37 12.44 31.38 -24.40
C LEU A 37 13.51 32.39 -23.95
N ASN A 38 13.18 33.69 -23.93
CA ASN A 38 14.08 34.73 -23.46
C ASN A 38 14.38 34.59 -21.96
N PHE A 39 13.35 34.34 -21.15
CA PHE A 39 13.52 34.04 -19.73
C PHE A 39 14.39 32.79 -19.51
N PHE A 40 14.10 31.72 -20.23
CA PHE A 40 14.83 30.46 -20.11
C PHE A 40 16.30 30.60 -20.51
N ASP A 41 16.60 31.35 -21.57
CA ASP A 41 17.98 31.62 -21.99
C ASP A 41 18.75 32.41 -20.91
N ASN A 42 18.19 33.52 -20.45
CA ASN A 42 18.85 34.38 -19.47
C ASN A 42 19.01 33.69 -18.11
N GLU A 43 17.95 33.08 -17.59
CA GLU A 43 17.97 32.51 -16.24
C GLU A 43 18.60 31.13 -16.18
N TRP A 44 18.32 30.26 -17.15
CA TRP A 44 18.67 28.83 -17.04
C TRP A 44 19.80 28.38 -17.96
N LEU A 45 20.12 29.14 -19.00
CA LEU A 45 21.26 28.84 -19.89
C LEU A 45 22.48 29.73 -19.60
N GLN A 46 22.29 30.98 -19.15
CA GLN A 46 23.38 31.90 -18.83
C GLN A 46 23.68 31.99 -17.33
N LEU A 47 22.70 32.39 -16.50
CA LEU A 47 22.92 32.64 -15.08
C LEU A 47 23.03 31.35 -14.26
N ASN A 48 22.06 30.44 -14.40
CA ASN A 48 21.97 29.22 -13.62
C ASN A 48 22.25 27.99 -14.49
N CYS A 49 23.33 27.94 -15.26
CA CYS A 49 23.61 26.79 -16.15
C CYS A 49 24.08 25.51 -15.43
N GLY A 50 24.02 25.47 -14.10
CA GLY A 50 24.54 24.42 -13.21
C GLY A 50 23.72 23.14 -13.05
N TRP A 51 22.66 22.94 -13.83
CA TRP A 51 21.66 21.88 -13.59
C TRP A 51 21.79 20.63 -14.47
N TYR A 52 22.77 20.58 -15.39
CA TYR A 52 23.03 19.40 -16.22
C TYR A 52 24.09 18.48 -15.58
N GLU A 53 23.97 17.18 -15.83
CA GLU A 53 24.76 16.14 -15.15
C GLU A 53 26.27 16.27 -15.36
N GLY A 54 26.70 16.75 -16.53
CA GLY A 54 28.11 16.90 -16.90
C GLY A 54 28.87 18.07 -16.27
N ILE A 55 28.24 18.92 -15.45
CA ILE A 55 28.90 20.12 -14.91
C ILE A 55 29.80 19.84 -13.69
N GLN A 56 29.51 18.77 -12.94
CA GLN A 56 30.37 18.28 -11.86
C GLN A 56 30.84 16.87 -12.19
N MET A 57 31.88 16.80 -13.03
CA MET A 57 32.58 15.55 -13.28
C MET A 57 33.09 15.00 -11.93
N TYR A 58 32.80 13.74 -11.63
CA TYR A 58 33.12 13.03 -10.38
C TYR A 58 32.28 13.34 -9.13
N VAL A 59 31.24 14.19 -9.23
CA VAL A 59 30.24 14.30 -8.18
C VAL A 59 29.00 13.52 -8.63
N PRO A 60 28.59 12.45 -7.92
CA PRO A 60 27.34 11.78 -8.24
C PRO A 60 26.22 12.83 -8.10
N THR A 61 25.49 13.07 -9.19
CA THR A 61 24.43 14.08 -9.36
C THR A 61 23.24 13.92 -8.41
N SER A 62 23.31 13.00 -7.46
CA SER A 62 22.25 12.75 -6.50
C SER A 62 22.82 12.33 -5.15
N ASN A 63 23.01 13.32 -4.28
CA ASN A 63 23.02 13.09 -2.83
C ASN A 63 21.86 12.17 -2.40
N ILE A 64 20.76 12.15 -3.15
CA ILE A 64 19.62 11.24 -2.96
C ILE A 64 20.04 9.76 -3.00
N ILE A 65 20.79 9.30 -4.02
CA ILE A 65 21.14 7.87 -4.14
C ILE A 65 22.12 7.46 -3.04
N ASN A 66 23.10 8.32 -2.76
CA ASN A 66 24.06 8.06 -1.69
C ASN A 66 23.38 8.06 -0.30
N ASN A 67 22.53 9.06 -0.03
CA ASN A 67 21.75 9.12 1.21
C ASN A 67 20.81 7.93 1.33
N TRP A 68 20.15 7.51 0.26
CA TRP A 68 19.34 6.31 0.25
C TRP A 68 20.13 5.04 0.54
N SER A 69 21.36 4.94 0.04
CA SER A 69 22.23 3.79 0.31
C SER A 69 22.66 3.78 1.78
N ILE A 70 23.13 4.92 2.31
CA ILE A 70 23.60 5.07 3.69
C ILE A 70 22.45 4.88 4.69
N GLU A 71 21.29 5.48 4.43
CA GLU A 71 20.11 5.35 5.30
C GLU A 71 19.53 3.93 5.31
N ARG A 72 19.84 3.09 4.31
CA ARG A 72 19.29 1.72 4.22
C ARG A 72 20.30 0.64 4.59
N ASP A 73 21.54 1.02 4.90
CA ASP A 73 22.57 0.09 5.34
C ASP A 73 22.26 -0.42 6.76
N PRO A 74 22.06 -1.74 6.97
CA PRO A 74 21.80 -2.31 8.30
C PRO A 74 22.91 -2.05 9.32
N SER A 75 24.14 -1.74 8.88
CA SER A 75 25.26 -1.41 9.75
C SER A 75 25.24 0.03 10.27
N SER A 76 24.39 0.89 9.69
CA SER A 76 24.22 2.28 10.11
C SER A 76 23.38 2.38 11.38
N THR A 77 23.78 3.25 12.31
CA THR A 77 23.06 3.47 13.58
C THR A 77 21.60 3.93 13.38
N ASN A 78 21.32 4.64 12.27
CA ASN A 78 19.99 5.18 11.94
C ASN A 78 19.35 4.50 10.72
N ALA A 79 19.66 3.21 10.48
CA ALA A 79 19.13 2.47 9.34
C ALA A 79 17.59 2.46 9.30
N LYS A 80 17.02 2.94 8.19
CA LYS A 80 15.59 2.83 7.85
C LYS A 80 15.32 1.45 7.27
N ILE A 81 15.06 0.49 8.16
CA ILE A 81 14.77 -0.91 7.77
C ILE A 81 13.32 -1.02 7.29
N PHE A 82 13.11 -1.71 6.18
CA PHE A 82 11.77 -2.05 5.71
C PHE A 82 11.14 -3.09 6.63
N THR A 83 9.92 -2.81 7.09
CA THR A 83 9.15 -3.82 7.82
C THR A 83 8.72 -4.91 6.84
N THR A 84 9.11 -6.15 7.13
CA THR A 84 8.79 -7.33 6.30
C THR A 84 7.36 -7.85 6.54
N GLU A 85 6.73 -7.45 7.64
CA GLU A 85 5.37 -7.82 8.00
C GLU A 85 4.50 -6.57 8.23
N PRO A 86 3.23 -6.58 7.77
CA PRO A 86 2.35 -5.45 8.02
C PRO A 86 2.04 -5.33 9.52
N PRO A 87 2.25 -4.16 10.14
CA PRO A 87 1.89 -3.96 11.54
C PRO A 87 0.37 -4.01 11.73
N ILE A 88 -0.08 -4.73 12.75
CA ILE A 88 -1.51 -4.86 13.07
C ILE A 88 -1.86 -3.84 14.15
N SER A 89 -2.55 -2.77 13.76
CA SER A 89 -3.01 -1.73 14.69
C SER A 89 -4.02 -2.27 15.71
N LEU A 90 -4.14 -1.60 16.86
CA LEU A 90 -5.14 -1.96 17.87
C LEU A 90 -6.58 -1.86 17.34
N GLU A 91 -6.83 -0.90 16.46
CA GLU A 91 -8.12 -0.75 15.76
C GLU A 91 -8.42 -1.95 14.87
N LEU A 92 -7.42 -2.42 14.11
CA LEU A 92 -7.54 -3.61 13.28
C LEU A 92 -7.79 -4.84 14.15
N TRP A 93 -7.07 -5.01 15.26
CA TRP A 93 -7.35 -6.08 16.23
C TRP A 93 -8.78 -6.05 16.75
N THR A 94 -9.30 -4.86 17.07
CA THR A 94 -10.65 -4.67 17.62
C THR A 94 -11.72 -5.04 16.60
N SER A 95 -11.62 -4.50 15.38
CA SER A 95 -12.56 -4.80 14.28
C SER A 95 -12.51 -6.27 13.87
N SER A 96 -11.33 -6.89 13.88
CA SER A 96 -11.14 -8.32 13.59
C SER A 96 -11.74 -9.22 14.64
N TYR A 97 -11.60 -8.87 15.92
CA TYR A 97 -12.17 -9.63 17.03
C TYR A 97 -13.71 -9.59 17.02
N GLN A 98 -14.30 -8.42 16.75
CA GLN A 98 -15.75 -8.29 16.60
C GLN A 98 -16.26 -9.04 15.38
N TRP A 99 -15.55 -8.93 14.24
CA TRP A 99 -15.88 -9.71 13.06
C TRP A 99 -15.78 -11.22 13.32
N ALA A 100 -14.76 -11.67 14.06
CA ALA A 100 -14.60 -13.08 14.43
C ALA A 100 -15.78 -13.58 15.28
N LYS A 101 -16.36 -12.73 16.13
CA LYS A 101 -17.58 -13.02 16.91
C LYS A 101 -18.88 -13.01 16.10
N SER A 102 -18.89 -12.41 14.91
CA SER A 102 -20.11 -12.41 14.07
C SER A 102 -20.53 -13.84 13.71
N THR A 103 -21.80 -14.06 13.43
CA THR A 103 -22.34 -15.37 13.03
C THR A 103 -22.26 -15.60 11.51
N LYS A 104 -21.34 -14.94 10.81
CA LYS A 104 -21.15 -15.14 9.37
C LYS A 104 -20.67 -16.57 9.09
N ASP A 105 -21.38 -17.23 8.19
CA ASP A 105 -21.06 -18.55 7.66
C ASP A 105 -19.90 -18.44 6.66
N ILE A 106 -18.89 -19.29 6.84
CA ILE A 106 -17.67 -19.28 6.04
C ILE A 106 -17.55 -20.63 5.34
N ILE A 107 -17.38 -20.59 4.03
CA ILE A 107 -17.13 -21.79 3.23
C ILE A 107 -15.62 -22.00 3.16
N CYS A 108 -15.15 -23.19 3.52
CA CYS A 108 -13.74 -23.57 3.46
C CYS A 108 -13.55 -24.65 2.39
N ILE A 109 -12.61 -24.42 1.47
CA ILE A 109 -12.13 -25.41 0.50
C ILE A 109 -10.66 -25.65 0.81
N SER A 110 -10.32 -26.86 1.24
CA SER A 110 -8.94 -27.25 1.56
C SER A 110 -8.30 -28.00 0.39
N ASN A 111 -7.15 -27.51 -0.06
CA ASN A 111 -6.22 -28.26 -0.90
C ASN A 111 -5.04 -28.74 -0.05
N ASN A 112 -4.26 -29.71 -0.53
CA ASN A 112 -3.17 -30.34 0.23
C ASN A 112 -2.13 -29.35 0.83
N SER A 113 -1.98 -28.14 0.27
CA SER A 113 -1.02 -27.12 0.74
C SER A 113 -1.63 -25.79 1.19
N SER A 114 -2.84 -25.44 0.75
CA SER A 114 -3.48 -24.14 1.03
C SER A 114 -4.96 -24.30 1.34
N LYS A 115 -5.47 -23.55 2.32
CA LYS A 115 -6.90 -23.45 2.61
C LYS A 115 -7.46 -22.14 2.05
N ILE A 116 -8.52 -22.26 1.26
CA ILE A 116 -9.25 -21.12 0.72
C ILE A 116 -10.53 -20.95 1.51
N TYR A 117 -10.77 -19.73 1.99
CA TYR A 117 -11.95 -19.33 2.73
C TYR A 117 -12.74 -18.31 1.92
N TYR A 118 -14.04 -18.55 1.77
CA TYR A 118 -14.99 -17.61 1.18
C TYR A 118 -15.85 -17.00 2.28
N ILE A 119 -15.84 -15.67 2.34
CA ILE A 119 -16.48 -14.88 3.38
C ILE A 119 -17.53 -13.99 2.72
N PRO A 120 -18.77 -13.95 3.24
CA PRO A 120 -19.79 -13.05 2.74
C PRO A 120 -19.44 -11.60 3.07
N ALA A 121 -19.46 -10.74 2.06
CA ALA A 121 -19.21 -9.31 2.21
C ALA A 121 -20.41 -8.60 2.87
N ARG A 122 -20.18 -7.35 3.30
CA ARG A 122 -21.23 -6.47 3.84
C ARG A 122 -22.04 -7.14 4.96
N ASP A 123 -23.36 -7.06 4.90
CA ASP A 123 -24.30 -7.58 5.90
C ASP A 123 -24.82 -8.99 5.57
N LEU A 124 -24.34 -9.60 4.47
CA LEU A 124 -24.70 -10.97 4.13
C LEU A 124 -24.18 -11.93 5.21
N GLN A 125 -25.03 -12.84 5.67
CA GLN A 125 -24.66 -13.85 6.67
C GLN A 125 -24.04 -15.09 6.05
N SER A 126 -24.49 -15.50 4.86
CA SER A 126 -24.05 -16.72 4.18
C SER A 126 -23.91 -16.52 2.67
N ILE A 127 -23.15 -17.42 2.03
CA ILE A 127 -22.96 -17.46 0.57
C ILE A 127 -23.71 -18.69 0.05
N LYS A 128 -24.50 -18.52 -1.01
CA LYS A 128 -25.16 -19.65 -1.69
C LYS A 128 -24.14 -20.38 -2.58
N GLU A 129 -24.18 -21.71 -2.60
CA GLU A 129 -23.29 -22.53 -3.43
C GLU A 129 -23.35 -22.16 -4.92
N ALA A 130 -24.56 -21.86 -5.44
CA ALA A 130 -24.72 -21.43 -6.83
C ALA A 130 -23.99 -20.11 -7.16
N ASP A 131 -23.90 -19.20 -6.19
CA ASP A 131 -23.17 -17.94 -6.35
C ASP A 131 -21.66 -18.17 -6.27
N LEU A 132 -21.21 -19.11 -5.43
CA LEU A 132 -19.82 -19.53 -5.35
C LEU A 132 -19.34 -20.20 -6.65
N THR A 133 -20.13 -21.12 -7.22
CA THR A 133 -19.81 -21.77 -8.49
C THR A 133 -19.71 -20.75 -9.63
N LYS A 134 -20.58 -19.74 -9.66
CA LYS A 134 -20.48 -18.63 -10.64
C LYS A 134 -19.24 -17.78 -10.43
N TYR A 135 -18.91 -17.50 -9.17
CA TYR A 135 -17.72 -16.75 -8.78
C TYR A 135 -16.44 -17.44 -9.28
N GLU A 136 -16.29 -18.74 -9.01
CA GLU A 136 -15.14 -19.53 -9.46
C GLU A 136 -15.03 -19.62 -10.98
N ASN A 137 -16.16 -19.78 -11.66
CA ASN A 137 -16.19 -19.83 -13.13
C ASN A 137 -15.85 -18.49 -13.80
N LYS A 138 -15.88 -17.36 -13.07
CA LYS A 138 -15.60 -15.99 -13.57
C LYS A 138 -16.36 -15.62 -14.86
N LYS A 139 -17.56 -16.19 -15.04
CA LYS A 139 -18.42 -15.94 -16.19
C LYS A 139 -19.57 -15.02 -15.76
N TRP A 140 -19.51 -13.77 -16.20
CA TRP A 140 -20.56 -12.78 -15.95
C TRP A 140 -21.08 -12.25 -17.29
N THR A 141 -22.36 -12.44 -17.56
CA THR A 141 -23.01 -11.95 -18.79
C THR A 141 -23.68 -10.59 -18.59
N THR A 142 -23.84 -10.15 -17.34
CA THR A 142 -24.45 -8.85 -17.00
C THR A 142 -23.65 -8.11 -15.93
N LEU A 143 -23.74 -6.78 -15.94
CA LEU A 143 -23.10 -5.93 -14.92
C LEU A 143 -23.58 -6.28 -13.50
N ASN A 144 -24.86 -6.65 -13.34
CA ASN A 144 -25.42 -7.03 -12.04
C ASN A 144 -24.79 -8.33 -11.51
N GLN A 145 -24.54 -9.32 -12.38
CA GLN A 145 -23.82 -10.54 -12.00
C GLN A 145 -22.37 -10.24 -11.60
N PHE A 146 -21.69 -9.36 -12.35
CA PHE A 146 -20.34 -8.94 -12.00
C PHE A 146 -20.30 -8.20 -10.65
N ARG A 147 -21.24 -7.29 -10.39
CA ARG A 147 -21.36 -6.58 -9.10
C ARG A 147 -21.53 -7.54 -7.92
N LYS A 148 -22.34 -8.60 -8.08
CA LYS A 148 -22.52 -9.64 -7.05
C LYS A 148 -21.23 -10.40 -6.72
N SER A 149 -20.25 -10.45 -7.62
CA SER A 149 -18.95 -11.08 -7.32
C SER A 149 -18.17 -10.34 -6.22
N PHE A 150 -18.42 -9.04 -6.03
CA PHE A 150 -17.84 -8.25 -4.94
C PHE A 150 -18.54 -8.49 -3.59
N ASP A 151 -19.62 -9.28 -3.57
CA ASP A 151 -20.26 -9.70 -2.33
C ASP A 151 -19.56 -10.92 -1.70
N ILE A 152 -18.49 -11.43 -2.33
CA ILE A 152 -17.71 -12.58 -1.87
C ILE A 152 -16.25 -12.18 -1.67
N TRP A 153 -15.78 -12.26 -0.43
CA TRP A 153 -14.36 -12.15 -0.12
C TRP A 153 -13.70 -13.52 -0.18
N ARG A 154 -12.74 -13.69 -1.07
CA ARG A 154 -11.87 -14.86 -1.16
C ARG A 154 -10.58 -14.59 -0.40
N MET A 155 -10.20 -15.53 0.45
CA MET A 155 -8.96 -15.49 1.21
C MET A 155 -8.22 -16.81 1.13
N GLU A 156 -6.91 -16.74 1.02
CA GLU A 156 -6.03 -17.90 1.02
C GLU A 156 -5.11 -17.82 2.24
N MET A 157 -5.07 -18.89 3.02
CA MET A 157 -4.32 -19.00 4.26
C MET A 157 -3.68 -20.38 4.36
N GLU A 158 -2.41 -20.41 4.75
CA GLU A 158 -1.61 -21.63 4.86
C GLU A 158 -1.80 -22.30 6.23
N ASN A 159 -1.00 -21.91 7.22
CA ASN A 159 -0.88 -22.58 8.52
C ASN A 159 -0.82 -21.56 9.68
N ASN A 160 -0.71 -22.09 10.90
CA ASN A 160 -0.70 -21.31 12.14
C ASN A 160 0.46 -20.32 12.24
N GLU A 161 1.62 -20.61 11.65
CA GLU A 161 2.78 -19.74 11.77
C GLU A 161 2.82 -18.65 10.68
N ALA A 162 2.32 -18.96 9.48
CA ALA A 162 2.38 -18.10 8.32
C ALA A 162 1.07 -17.32 8.04
N TRP A 163 0.09 -17.32 8.95
CA TRP A 163 -1.21 -16.68 8.70
C TRP A 163 -1.12 -15.20 8.34
N LYS A 164 -0.08 -14.49 8.76
CA LYS A 164 0.16 -13.07 8.38
C LYS A 164 0.48 -12.90 6.90
N LYS A 165 0.99 -13.94 6.23
CA LYS A 165 1.28 -13.97 4.78
C LYS A 165 0.05 -14.30 3.94
N SER A 166 -1.11 -14.50 4.57
CA SER A 166 -2.37 -14.78 3.89
C SER A 166 -2.75 -13.67 2.92
N LYS A 167 -3.50 -14.04 1.87
CA LYS A 167 -3.98 -13.10 0.85
C LYS A 167 -5.49 -12.97 0.93
N CYS A 168 -6.01 -11.77 0.72
CA CYS A 168 -7.45 -11.51 0.66
C CYS A 168 -7.78 -10.57 -0.49
N ASN A 169 -8.92 -10.75 -1.14
CA ASN A 169 -9.36 -9.88 -2.24
C ASN A 169 -10.17 -8.64 -1.78
N CYS A 170 -10.22 -8.34 -0.47
CA CYS A 170 -10.97 -7.18 0.02
C CYS A 170 -10.19 -5.86 -0.15
N PRO A 171 -10.86 -4.71 -0.30
CA PRO A 171 -10.20 -3.42 -0.50
C PRO A 171 -9.18 -3.05 0.59
N ALA A 172 -9.48 -3.38 1.85
CA ALA A 172 -8.57 -3.11 2.97
C ALA A 172 -7.23 -3.85 2.83
N PHE A 173 -7.26 -5.08 2.29
CA PHE A 173 -6.04 -5.86 2.05
C PHE A 173 -5.19 -5.23 0.94
N PHE A 174 -5.80 -4.80 -0.17
CA PHE A 174 -5.03 -4.17 -1.25
C PHE A 174 -4.36 -2.86 -0.81
N LYS A 175 -4.92 -2.15 0.18
CA LYS A 175 -4.33 -0.92 0.71
C LYS A 175 -3.24 -1.16 1.76
N HIS A 176 -3.42 -2.16 2.63
CA HIS A 176 -2.59 -2.32 3.83
C HIS A 176 -1.82 -3.65 3.90
N TYR A 177 -2.02 -4.54 2.93
CA TYR A 177 -1.52 -5.93 2.93
C TYR A 177 -1.94 -6.76 4.15
N ILE A 178 -2.91 -6.27 4.93
CA ILE A 178 -3.55 -6.95 6.05
C ILE A 178 -4.97 -6.43 6.19
N CYS A 179 -5.90 -7.27 6.63
CA CYS A 179 -7.29 -6.89 6.78
C CYS A 179 -7.98 -7.61 7.93
N LYS A 180 -9.18 -7.14 8.30
CA LYS A 180 -9.95 -7.72 9.40
C LYS A 180 -10.36 -9.17 9.17
N HIS A 181 -10.47 -9.59 7.90
CA HIS A 181 -10.83 -10.96 7.54
C HIS A 181 -9.67 -11.94 7.83
N ILE A 182 -8.44 -11.56 7.50
CA ILE A 182 -7.24 -12.38 7.78
C ILE A 182 -7.04 -12.53 9.28
N VAL A 183 -6.96 -11.39 9.99
CA VAL A 183 -6.76 -11.39 11.44
C VAL A 183 -7.95 -12.05 12.15
N GLY A 184 -9.17 -11.78 11.71
CA GLY A 184 -10.38 -12.38 12.26
C GLY A 184 -10.43 -13.90 12.07
N MET A 185 -10.00 -14.41 10.91
CA MET A 185 -9.91 -15.85 10.69
C MET A 185 -8.82 -16.50 11.51
N ALA A 186 -7.66 -15.86 11.65
CA ALA A 186 -6.62 -16.32 12.55
C ALA A 186 -7.12 -16.40 14.00
N ILE A 187 -7.98 -15.48 14.44
CA ILE A 187 -8.65 -15.54 15.75
C ILE A 187 -9.61 -16.73 15.83
N ARG A 188 -10.50 -16.93 14.82
CA ARG A 188 -11.46 -18.06 14.79
C ARG A 188 -10.76 -19.42 14.81
N LEU A 189 -9.68 -19.55 14.04
CA LEU A 189 -8.85 -20.75 13.95
C LEU A 189 -7.88 -20.92 15.13
N LYS A 190 -7.89 -19.99 16.09
CA LYS A 190 -7.00 -19.96 17.26
C LYS A 190 -5.49 -19.90 16.93
N TYR A 191 -5.15 -19.38 15.74
CA TYR A 191 -3.75 -19.16 15.35
C TYR A 191 -3.12 -17.96 16.06
N CYS A 192 -3.94 -17.02 16.51
CA CYS A 192 -3.45 -15.88 17.29
C CYS A 192 -4.41 -15.52 18.43
N LYS A 193 -3.86 -14.89 19.47
CA LYS A 193 -4.62 -14.35 20.60
C LYS A 193 -4.68 -12.83 20.47
N PRO A 194 -5.87 -12.22 20.33
CA PRO A 194 -5.97 -10.78 20.24
C PRO A 194 -5.56 -10.14 21.58
N PRO A 195 -4.92 -8.96 21.56
CA PRO A 195 -4.51 -8.27 22.77
C PRO A 195 -5.73 -7.94 23.64
N SER A 196 -5.54 -7.94 24.96
CA SER A 196 -6.63 -7.70 25.93
C SER A 196 -7.38 -6.39 25.66
N ALA A 197 -6.64 -5.33 25.30
CA ALA A 197 -7.20 -4.02 24.97
C ALA A 197 -8.17 -4.04 23.78
N ALA A 198 -8.00 -4.96 22.82
CA ALA A 198 -8.89 -5.11 21.66
C ALA A 198 -10.20 -5.81 22.01
N LYS A 199 -10.24 -6.58 23.11
CA LYS A 199 -11.45 -7.30 23.54
C LYS A 199 -12.46 -6.40 24.25
N THR A 200 -11.98 -5.32 24.86
CA THR A 200 -12.76 -4.43 25.75
C THR A 200 -13.49 -3.29 25.04
N VAL A 201 -13.24 -3.04 23.76
CA VAL A 201 -13.77 -1.86 23.05
C VAL A 201 -14.77 -2.29 21.99
N LEU A 202 -16.02 -1.82 22.10
CA LEU A 202 -16.98 -1.87 21.01
C LEU A 202 -16.70 -0.72 20.03
N ILE A 203 -16.76 -0.99 18.72
CA ILE A 203 -16.50 0.02 17.69
C ILE A 203 -17.68 1.00 17.69
N GLY A 204 -17.38 2.29 17.77
CA GLY A 204 -18.39 3.36 17.83
C GLY A 204 -18.79 3.79 19.24
N GLU A 205 -18.37 3.07 20.28
CA GLU A 205 -18.64 3.48 21.66
C GLU A 205 -17.43 4.20 22.27
N LYS A 206 -17.66 5.43 22.73
CA LYS A 206 -16.67 6.16 23.52
C LYS A 206 -16.51 5.42 24.85
N ARG A 207 -15.27 5.09 25.21
CA ARG A 207 -14.96 4.50 26.53
C ARG A 207 -15.53 5.39 27.62
N LYS A 208 -16.16 4.81 28.64
CA LYS A 208 -16.60 5.56 29.83
C LYS A 208 -15.40 6.36 30.37
N ARG A 209 -15.64 7.63 30.75
CA ARG A 209 -14.60 8.52 31.28
C ARG A 209 -13.99 7.89 32.54
N GLY A 210 -12.68 7.61 32.50
CA GLY A 210 -11.96 6.98 33.62
C GLY A 210 -10.88 6.00 33.18
N ARG A 211 -10.04 5.58 34.12
CA ARG A 211 -8.98 4.59 33.90
C ARG A 211 -9.60 3.19 33.71
N PRO A 212 -9.22 2.42 32.67
CA PRO A 212 -9.62 1.02 32.55
C PRO A 212 -9.16 0.24 33.78
N THR A 213 -10.06 -0.48 34.42
CA THR A 213 -9.72 -1.40 35.52
C THR A 213 -8.79 -2.48 34.96
N LYS A 214 -7.56 -2.54 35.48
CA LYS A 214 -6.62 -3.64 35.19
C LYS A 214 -7.29 -4.97 35.54
N ALA A 215 -6.97 -6.02 34.80
CA ALA A 215 -7.42 -7.38 35.12
C ALA A 215 -7.03 -7.72 36.57
N LYS A 216 -8.00 -8.15 37.38
CA LYS A 216 -7.73 -8.67 38.73
C LYS A 216 -6.94 -9.96 38.58
N ALA A 217 -5.85 -10.11 39.34
CA ALA A 217 -5.14 -11.38 39.44
C ALA A 217 -6.10 -12.46 39.94
N ALA A 218 -6.01 -13.68 39.38
CA ALA A 218 -6.77 -14.81 39.86
C ALA A 218 -6.36 -15.11 41.31
N LEU A 219 -7.33 -15.12 42.22
CA LEU A 219 -7.14 -15.50 43.61
C LEU A 219 -6.83 -17.00 43.63
N LEU A 220 -5.60 -17.38 43.95
CA LEU A 220 -5.27 -18.76 44.28
C LEU A 220 -5.71 -18.98 45.73
N ILE A 221 -6.81 -19.72 45.92
CA ILE A 221 -7.20 -20.21 47.24
C ILE A 221 -6.29 -21.42 47.51
N GLN A 222 -5.41 -21.31 48.51
CA GLN A 222 -4.69 -22.44 49.09
C GLN A 222 -5.51 -23.05 50.22
#